data_AF-A0A5C4M176-F1
#
_entry.id   AF-A0A5C4M176-F1
#
_cell.length_a   1.000
_cell.length_b   1.000
_cell.length_c   1.000
_cell.angle_alpha   90.00
_cell.angle_beta   90.00
_cell.angle_gamma   90.00
#
_symmetry.space_group_name_H-M   'P 1'
#
loop_
_entity.id
_entity.type
_entity.pdbx_description
1 polymer ?
#
loop_
_entity_poly.entity_id
_entity_poly.type
_entity_poly.pdbx_seq_one_letter_code
_entity_poly.pdbx_strand_id
1 'polypeptide(L)'
;MESGSFAEYLAGLDKATLVDLLRLRPDVRAEPVPRGFVHLAERLGGMDSLVTALRLVNRDCVMVGQALAALDSKATVAGAARLLGAPEQAVRDVVAELADRGLAWLASGTVRLPERLAESWSAEIGGGRAVATIARSVPVEDLRTAARAWGVGVDGLRKPELITRLAEALAGTQGVAEVVAGLPDPARVRLDQLRHGSGVDFWGYGSRAGENPNRELAAAGLVLRVNSRWELPREVAVAAWLAERDLALTGPPDFPQPATAPTDTLAAAQAAVHEALRAVTSVLDEARSAPIAALKKGGVGPRERRGSDGSGAVEIRPGYRDRHVSGVAWSKEEAAEGQVYHGPSRAEDPAVAVRRYTAPSSRLVRRVDQNRPGRRRRDTLGR
;
A
#
# COMPACT_ATOMS: atom_id res chain seq x y z
N MET A 1 -9.22 30.51 -14.43
CA MET A 1 -8.60 30.24 -13.12
C MET A 1 -9.26 28.98 -12.60
N GLU A 2 -8.67 27.82 -12.85
CA GLU A 2 -9.28 26.52 -12.53
C GLU A 2 -8.30 25.70 -11.70
N SER A 3 -8.20 26.07 -10.42
CA SER A 3 -7.62 25.22 -9.38
C SER A 3 -8.75 24.34 -8.86
N GLY A 4 -9.24 23.42 -9.70
CA GLY A 4 -10.47 22.66 -9.41
C GLY A 4 -10.32 21.76 -8.19
N SER A 5 -10.83 22.23 -7.06
CA SER A 5 -10.97 21.44 -5.84
C SER A 5 -11.92 20.27 -6.08
N PHE A 6 -11.81 19.20 -5.29
CA PHE A 6 -12.69 18.04 -5.45
C PHE A 6 -14.17 18.41 -5.26
N ALA A 7 -14.46 19.35 -4.37
CA ALA A 7 -15.82 19.87 -4.16
C ALA A 7 -16.37 20.62 -5.37
N GLU A 8 -15.56 21.42 -6.07
CA GLU A 8 -15.97 22.11 -7.30
C GLU A 8 -16.22 21.12 -8.43
N TYR A 9 -15.37 20.08 -8.56
CA TYR A 9 -15.60 18.99 -9.50
C TYR A 9 -16.96 18.32 -9.23
N LEU A 10 -17.23 17.95 -7.99
CA LEU A 10 -18.52 17.33 -7.61
C LEU A 10 -19.71 18.25 -7.86
N ALA A 11 -19.55 19.56 -7.67
CA ALA A 11 -20.59 20.55 -7.94
C ALA A 11 -20.88 20.72 -9.45
N GLY A 12 -19.89 20.45 -10.30
CA GLY A 12 -20.01 20.50 -11.76
C GLY A 12 -20.55 19.21 -12.39
N LEU A 13 -20.66 18.11 -11.64
CA LEU A 13 -21.21 16.86 -12.14
C LEU A 13 -22.71 16.98 -12.42
N ASP A 14 -23.16 16.33 -13.49
CA ASP A 14 -24.59 16.16 -13.71
C ASP A 14 -25.20 15.22 -12.65
N LYS A 15 -26.53 15.30 -12.52
CA LYS A 15 -27.28 14.53 -11.54
C LYS A 15 -27.14 13.02 -11.72
N ALA A 16 -27.05 12.53 -12.95
CA ALA A 16 -26.99 11.09 -13.23
C ALA A 16 -25.65 10.51 -12.75
N THR A 17 -24.55 11.17 -13.13
CA THR A 17 -23.18 10.86 -12.74
C THR A 17 -23.02 10.89 -11.22
N LEU A 18 -23.58 11.91 -10.56
CA LEU A 18 -23.54 11.99 -9.10
C LEU A 18 -24.32 10.85 -8.44
N VAL A 19 -25.49 10.48 -8.97
CA VAL A 19 -26.27 9.34 -8.46
C VAL A 19 -25.51 8.03 -8.61
N ASP A 20 -24.84 7.82 -9.74
CA ASP A 20 -24.08 6.59 -9.99
C ASP A 20 -22.84 6.50 -9.08
N LEU A 21 -22.13 7.61 -8.86
CA LEU A 21 -21.05 7.68 -7.86
C LEU A 21 -21.57 7.29 -6.46
N LEU A 22 -22.70 7.86 -6.04
CA LEU A 22 -23.31 7.57 -4.74
C LEU A 22 -23.87 6.14 -4.63
N ARG A 23 -24.15 5.46 -5.76
CA ARG A 23 -24.49 4.03 -5.78
C ARG A 23 -23.26 3.16 -5.59
N LEU A 24 -22.14 3.52 -6.23
CA LEU A 24 -20.86 2.82 -6.09
C LEU A 24 -20.21 3.04 -4.71
N ARG A 25 -20.57 4.13 -4.01
CA ARG A 25 -20.05 4.50 -2.69
C ARG A 25 -21.18 4.60 -1.65
N PRO A 26 -21.83 3.48 -1.27
CA PRO A 26 -22.93 3.52 -0.29
C PRO A 26 -22.47 3.97 1.10
N ASP A 27 -21.19 3.81 1.42
CA ASP A 27 -20.56 4.21 2.68
C ASP A 27 -20.60 5.72 2.93
N VAL A 28 -20.58 6.55 1.87
CA VAL A 28 -20.69 8.01 2.01
C VAL A 28 -22.11 8.50 2.29
N ARG A 29 -23.11 7.62 2.15
CA ARG A 29 -24.53 7.93 2.38
C ARG A 29 -24.99 7.62 3.82
N ALA A 30 -24.15 6.99 4.64
CA ALA A 30 -24.52 6.70 6.03
C ALA A 30 -24.72 8.00 6.82
N GLU A 31 -25.67 8.00 7.77
CA GLU A 31 -25.96 9.20 8.55
C GLU A 31 -24.75 9.65 9.38
N PRO A 32 -24.52 10.97 9.53
CA PRO A 32 -25.30 12.07 8.98
C PRO A 32 -25.06 12.29 7.48
N VAL A 33 -26.13 12.55 6.73
CA VAL A 33 -26.05 12.81 5.28
C VAL A 33 -25.26 14.11 5.04
N PRO A 34 -24.30 14.12 4.10
CA PRO A 34 -23.52 15.32 3.78
C PRO A 34 -24.42 16.51 3.38
N ARG A 35 -24.21 17.67 4.00
CA ARG A 35 -25.03 18.88 3.79
C ARG A 35 -24.60 19.74 2.59
N GLY A 36 -23.69 19.23 1.74
CA GLY A 36 -23.17 19.94 0.57
C GLY A 36 -21.95 19.23 -0.03
N PHE A 37 -21.45 19.76 -1.16
CA PHE A 37 -20.36 19.14 -1.93
C PHE A 37 -19.02 19.13 -1.21
N VAL A 38 -18.75 20.12 -0.35
CA VAL A 38 -17.52 20.14 0.47
C VAL A 38 -17.52 18.96 1.46
N HIS A 39 -18.58 18.79 2.24
CA HIS A 39 -18.71 17.65 3.15
C HIS A 39 -18.73 16.31 2.40
N LEU A 40 -19.30 16.26 1.20
CA LEU A 40 -19.27 15.06 0.36
C LEU A 40 -17.83 14.73 -0.09
N ALA A 41 -17.07 15.73 -0.53
CA ALA A 41 -15.67 15.58 -0.92
C ALA A 41 -14.81 15.10 0.25
N GLU A 42 -14.98 15.70 1.44
CA GLU A 42 -14.30 15.27 2.67
C GLU A 42 -14.62 13.82 3.01
N ARG A 43 -15.91 13.43 2.88
CA ARG A 43 -16.34 12.08 3.19
C ARG A 43 -15.82 11.04 2.19
N LEU A 44 -15.85 11.36 0.90
CA LEU A 44 -15.29 10.51 -0.16
C LEU A 44 -13.77 10.36 -0.02
N GLY A 45 -13.08 11.42 0.43
CA GLY A 45 -11.65 11.43 0.73
C GLY A 45 -11.29 10.89 2.12
N GLY A 46 -12.26 10.48 2.93
CA GLY A 46 -12.05 9.90 4.24
C GLY A 46 -11.40 8.52 4.15
N MET A 47 -10.54 8.18 5.11
CA MET A 47 -9.75 6.95 5.10
C MET A 47 -10.59 5.68 4.95
N ASP A 48 -11.64 5.51 5.77
CA ASP A 48 -12.52 4.33 5.70
C ASP A 48 -13.22 4.21 4.35
N SER A 49 -13.59 5.36 3.78
CA SER A 49 -14.27 5.47 2.51
C SER A 49 -13.35 5.09 1.35
N LEU A 50 -12.12 5.61 1.36
CA LEU A 50 -11.08 5.26 0.40
C LEU A 50 -10.71 3.77 0.49
N VAL A 51 -10.55 3.22 1.70
CA VAL A 51 -10.27 1.79 1.89
C VAL A 51 -11.40 0.93 1.31
N THR A 52 -12.66 1.32 1.52
CA THR A 52 -13.82 0.60 0.97
C THR A 52 -13.81 0.63 -0.55
N ALA A 53 -13.55 1.79 -1.15
CA ALA A 53 -13.45 1.93 -2.60
C ALA A 53 -12.27 1.15 -3.20
N LEU A 54 -11.11 1.17 -2.54
CA LEU A 54 -9.91 0.48 -3.00
C LEU A 54 -10.06 -1.05 -2.98
N ARG A 55 -10.98 -1.61 -2.17
CA ARG A 55 -11.30 -3.04 -2.21
C ARG A 55 -12.10 -3.45 -3.45
N LEU A 56 -12.68 -2.49 -4.16
CA LEU A 56 -13.55 -2.72 -5.32
C LEU A 56 -12.89 -2.36 -6.66
N VAL A 57 -11.65 -1.86 -6.63
CA VAL A 57 -10.89 -1.57 -7.85
C VAL A 57 -10.00 -2.74 -8.22
N ASN A 58 -9.77 -2.92 -9.51
CA ASN A 58 -8.85 -3.92 -10.02
C ASN A 58 -7.38 -3.46 -9.91
N ARG A 59 -6.46 -4.36 -10.26
CA ARG A 59 -5.03 -4.11 -10.28
C ARG A 59 -4.64 -2.92 -11.17
N ASP A 60 -5.29 -2.78 -12.33
CA ASP A 60 -4.98 -1.75 -13.32
C ASP A 60 -5.33 -0.35 -12.79
N CYS A 61 -6.45 -0.22 -12.07
CA CYS A 61 -6.80 1.01 -11.35
C CYS A 61 -5.74 1.42 -10.34
N VAL A 62 -5.20 0.48 -9.56
CA VAL A 62 -4.13 0.76 -8.60
C VAL A 62 -2.85 1.17 -9.32
N MET A 63 -2.49 0.48 -10.39
CA MET A 63 -1.29 0.76 -11.17
C MET A 63 -1.34 2.14 -11.84
N VAL A 64 -2.46 2.46 -12.52
CA VAL A 64 -2.68 3.76 -13.14
C VAL A 64 -2.75 4.85 -12.07
N GLY A 65 -3.43 4.60 -10.95
CA GLY A 65 -3.48 5.51 -9.81
C GLY A 65 -2.09 5.86 -9.26
N GLN A 66 -1.25 4.85 -9.04
CA GLN A 66 0.15 5.02 -8.63
C GLN A 66 0.94 5.79 -9.69
N ALA A 67 0.79 5.47 -10.98
CA ALA A 67 1.44 6.21 -12.07
C ALA A 67 1.04 7.69 -12.09
N LEU A 68 -0.23 8.02 -11.83
CA LEU A 68 -0.70 9.40 -11.71
C LEU A 68 -0.08 10.11 -10.49
N ALA A 69 -0.01 9.44 -9.33
CA ALA A 69 0.68 9.95 -8.15
C ALA A 69 2.19 10.19 -8.43
N ALA A 70 2.83 9.29 -9.18
CA ALA A 70 4.22 9.46 -9.64
C ALA A 70 4.41 10.65 -10.61
N LEU A 71 3.37 11.10 -11.30
CA LEU A 71 3.45 12.26 -12.21
C LEU A 71 3.08 13.58 -11.52
N ASP A 72 2.35 13.53 -10.41
CA ASP A 72 1.95 14.68 -9.58
C ASP A 72 1.35 15.81 -10.45
N SER A 73 1.94 17.01 -10.47
CA SER A 73 1.47 18.15 -11.27
C SER A 73 1.42 17.90 -12.79
N LYS A 74 2.09 16.85 -13.28
CA LYS A 74 2.09 16.43 -14.70
C LYS A 74 1.19 15.22 -14.97
N ALA A 75 0.37 14.83 -13.99
CA ALA A 75 -0.55 13.70 -14.10
C ALA A 75 -1.57 13.94 -15.22
N THR A 76 -1.30 13.36 -16.38
CA THR A 76 -2.15 13.41 -17.58
C THR A 76 -2.32 11.98 -18.09
N VAL A 77 -3.40 11.71 -18.83
CA VAL A 77 -3.63 10.38 -19.41
C VAL A 77 -2.46 9.97 -20.32
N ALA A 78 -2.02 10.87 -21.21
CA ALA A 78 -0.86 10.65 -22.07
C ALA A 78 0.46 10.49 -21.29
N GLY A 79 0.62 11.21 -20.17
CA GLY A 79 1.75 11.04 -19.27
C GLY A 79 1.79 9.65 -18.64
N ALA A 80 0.68 9.19 -18.09
CA ALA A 80 0.55 7.87 -17.47
C ALA A 80 0.71 6.74 -18.50
N ALA A 81 0.13 6.90 -19.69
CA ALA A 81 0.29 5.96 -20.81
C ALA A 81 1.75 5.78 -21.21
N ARG A 82 2.50 6.88 -21.35
CA ARG A 82 3.94 6.83 -21.63
C ARG A 82 4.74 6.20 -20.49
N LEU A 83 4.40 6.50 -19.24
CA LEU A 83 5.09 5.96 -18.07
C LEU A 83 4.92 4.44 -17.97
N LEU A 84 3.71 3.95 -18.21
CA LEU A 84 3.35 2.53 -18.15
C LEU A 84 3.67 1.76 -19.43
N GLY A 85 3.99 2.44 -20.54
CA GLY A 85 4.13 1.80 -21.84
C GLY A 85 2.82 1.21 -22.37
N ALA A 86 1.68 1.79 -21.97
CA ALA A 86 0.33 1.28 -22.26
C ALA A 86 -0.40 2.15 -23.31
N PRO A 87 -1.41 1.60 -24.02
CA PRO A 87 -2.25 2.39 -24.91
C PRO A 87 -3.00 3.49 -24.16
N GLU A 88 -3.04 4.70 -24.73
CA GLU A 88 -3.70 5.85 -24.09
C GLU A 88 -5.19 5.59 -23.83
N GLN A 89 -5.86 4.86 -24.72
CA GLN A 89 -7.27 4.50 -24.53
C GLN A 89 -7.48 3.61 -23.30
N ALA A 90 -6.62 2.60 -23.09
CA ALA A 90 -6.72 1.72 -21.92
C ALA A 90 -6.54 2.51 -20.62
N VAL A 91 -5.58 3.45 -20.59
CA VAL A 91 -5.39 4.34 -19.43
C VAL A 91 -6.60 5.24 -19.24
N ARG A 92 -7.18 5.77 -20.32
CA ARG A 92 -8.38 6.62 -20.26
C ARG A 92 -9.57 5.87 -19.64
N ASP A 93 -9.78 4.63 -20.04
CA ASP A 93 -10.86 3.78 -19.52
C ASP A 93 -10.68 3.51 -18.02
N VAL A 94 -9.43 3.23 -17.59
CA VAL A 94 -9.11 3.05 -16.17
C VAL A 94 -9.27 4.35 -15.36
N VAL A 95 -8.90 5.50 -15.94
CA VAL A 95 -9.11 6.82 -15.30
C VAL A 95 -10.59 7.13 -15.16
N ALA A 96 -11.40 6.78 -16.16
CA ALA A 96 -12.86 6.89 -16.06
C ALA A 96 -13.40 6.00 -14.93
N GLU A 97 -12.93 4.75 -14.82
CA GLU A 97 -13.33 3.84 -13.74
C GLU A 97 -12.99 4.38 -12.33
N LEU A 98 -11.81 5.01 -12.20
CA LEU A 98 -11.41 5.71 -10.98
C LEU A 98 -12.30 6.94 -10.70
N ALA A 99 -12.67 7.69 -11.74
CA ALA A 99 -13.52 8.86 -11.62
C ALA A 99 -14.95 8.51 -11.22
N ASP A 100 -15.52 7.43 -11.77
CA ASP A 100 -16.85 6.92 -11.44
C ASP A 100 -16.97 6.59 -9.94
N ARG A 101 -15.86 6.15 -9.33
CA ARG A 101 -15.77 5.82 -7.90
C ARG A 101 -15.37 7.01 -7.02
N GLY A 102 -15.12 8.19 -7.60
CA GLY A 102 -14.64 9.36 -6.88
C GLY A 102 -13.20 9.22 -6.34
N LEU A 103 -12.37 8.41 -7.01
CA LEU A 103 -10.95 8.21 -6.68
C LEU A 103 -10.03 9.06 -7.55
N ALA A 104 -10.54 9.64 -8.63
CA ALA A 104 -9.84 10.59 -9.47
C ALA A 104 -10.82 11.63 -10.05
N TRP A 105 -10.31 12.76 -10.51
CA TRP A 105 -11.08 13.71 -11.32
C TRP A 105 -10.20 14.46 -12.30
N LEU A 106 -10.79 14.99 -13.36
CA LEU A 106 -10.09 15.85 -14.31
C LEU A 106 -10.24 17.32 -13.89
N ALA A 107 -9.11 18.02 -13.80
CA ALA A 107 -9.05 19.46 -13.58
C ALA A 107 -8.03 20.07 -14.55
N SER A 108 -8.47 20.97 -15.43
CA SER A 108 -7.58 21.68 -16.38
C SER A 108 -6.69 20.76 -17.22
N GLY A 109 -7.21 19.60 -17.66
CA GLY A 109 -6.46 18.60 -18.43
C GLY A 109 -5.50 17.74 -17.61
N THR A 110 -5.42 17.94 -16.29
CA THR A 110 -4.67 17.09 -15.36
C THR A 110 -5.62 16.17 -14.60
N VAL A 111 -5.22 14.93 -14.38
CA VAL A 111 -5.93 13.99 -13.49
C VAL A 111 -5.45 14.26 -12.08
N ARG A 112 -6.39 14.54 -11.18
CA ARG A 112 -6.16 14.78 -9.76
C ARG A 112 -6.68 13.60 -8.95
N LEU A 113 -6.04 13.38 -7.81
CA LEU A 113 -6.38 12.33 -6.86
C LEU A 113 -6.72 12.98 -5.51
N PRO A 114 -7.58 12.36 -4.69
CA PRO A 114 -7.76 12.79 -3.30
C PRO A 114 -6.41 12.83 -2.60
N GLU A 115 -6.14 13.89 -1.82
CA GLU A 115 -4.81 14.16 -1.23
C GLU A 115 -4.24 12.94 -0.50
N ARG A 116 -5.01 12.35 0.42
CA ARG A 116 -4.61 11.15 1.18
C ARG A 116 -4.31 9.95 0.28
N LEU A 117 -5.03 9.81 -0.82
CA LEU A 117 -4.81 8.73 -1.77
C LEU A 117 -3.52 8.96 -2.57
N ALA A 118 -3.28 10.20 -3.01
CA ALA A 118 -2.05 10.61 -3.67
C ALA A 118 -0.83 10.40 -2.78
N GLU A 119 -0.93 10.76 -1.49
CA GLU A 119 0.11 10.54 -0.48
C GLU A 119 0.40 9.05 -0.28
N SER A 120 -0.65 8.25 -0.06
CA SER A 120 -0.52 6.80 0.14
C SER A 120 0.14 6.12 -1.05
N TRP A 121 -0.30 6.41 -2.27
CA TRP A 121 0.29 5.82 -3.47
C TRP A 121 1.70 6.34 -3.75
N SER A 122 1.99 7.61 -3.43
CA SER A 122 3.35 8.15 -3.54
C SER A 122 4.31 7.50 -2.53
N ALA A 123 3.83 7.13 -1.35
CA ALA A 123 4.63 6.44 -0.34
C ALA A 123 5.07 5.04 -0.81
N GLU A 124 4.19 4.31 -1.51
CA GLU A 124 4.50 2.99 -2.11
C GLU A 124 5.54 3.06 -3.24
N ILE A 125 5.55 4.16 -3.98
CA ILE A 125 6.55 4.40 -5.03
C ILE A 125 7.89 4.82 -4.43
N GLY A 126 7.88 5.36 -3.22
CA GLY A 126 8.98 6.06 -2.60
C GLY A 126 9.15 7.47 -3.14
N GLY A 127 9.33 8.40 -2.21
CA GLY A 127 9.26 9.83 -2.49
C GLY A 127 10.49 10.55 -1.97
N GLY A 128 11.50 10.69 -2.83
CA GLY A 128 12.61 11.61 -2.62
C GLY A 128 12.36 12.97 -3.28
N ARG A 129 13.29 13.90 -3.08
CA ARG A 129 13.31 15.14 -3.88
C ARG A 129 13.72 14.81 -5.31
N ALA A 130 13.33 15.65 -6.26
CA ALA A 130 13.78 15.52 -7.66
C ALA A 130 15.32 15.59 -7.73
N VAL A 131 15.94 14.87 -8.67
CA VAL A 131 17.41 14.86 -8.80
C VAL A 131 17.98 16.27 -8.95
N ALA A 132 17.29 17.15 -9.69
CA ALA A 132 17.71 18.54 -9.89
C ALA A 132 17.78 19.35 -8.59
N THR A 133 16.99 18.98 -7.58
CA THR A 133 17.00 19.60 -6.25
C THR A 133 18.11 19.02 -5.38
N ILE A 134 18.23 17.69 -5.35
CA ILE A 134 19.27 16.97 -4.58
C ILE A 134 20.66 17.40 -5.07
N ALA A 135 20.88 17.41 -6.38
CA ALA A 135 22.16 17.66 -7.02
C ALA A 135 22.75 19.06 -6.72
N ARG A 136 21.93 20.05 -6.33
CA ARG A 136 22.43 21.37 -5.92
C ARG A 136 23.35 21.28 -4.70
N SER A 137 23.07 20.35 -3.78
CA SER A 137 23.80 20.15 -2.53
C SER A 137 24.90 19.09 -2.62
N VAL A 138 25.02 18.40 -3.76
CA VAL A 138 26.00 17.33 -3.97
C VAL A 138 27.35 17.93 -4.45
N PRO A 139 28.51 17.37 -4.03
CA PRO A 139 29.81 17.71 -4.57
C PRO A 139 29.89 17.49 -6.09
N VAL A 140 30.64 18.34 -6.81
CA VAL A 140 30.73 18.27 -8.28
C VAL A 140 31.33 16.94 -8.77
N GLU A 141 32.28 16.36 -8.04
CA GLU A 141 32.90 15.08 -8.43
C GLU A 141 31.92 13.89 -8.35
N ASP A 142 31.04 13.89 -7.35
CA ASP A 142 29.98 12.86 -7.24
C ASP A 142 28.97 13.02 -8.38
N LEU A 143 28.62 14.25 -8.76
CA LEU A 143 27.77 14.52 -9.93
C LEU A 143 28.42 14.09 -11.24
N ARG A 144 29.73 14.31 -11.39
CA ARG A 144 30.49 13.86 -12.58
C ARG A 144 30.52 12.35 -12.66
N THR A 145 30.70 11.68 -11.52
CA THR A 145 30.67 10.21 -11.44
C THR A 145 29.31 9.66 -11.86
N ALA A 146 28.22 10.21 -11.30
CA ALA A 146 26.87 9.83 -11.69
C ALA A 146 26.60 10.12 -13.18
N ALA A 147 26.95 11.31 -13.68
CA ALA A 147 26.75 11.67 -15.07
C ALA A 147 27.51 10.76 -16.05
N ARG A 148 28.76 10.38 -15.72
CA ARG A 148 29.54 9.41 -16.52
C ARG A 148 28.89 8.02 -16.55
N ALA A 149 28.30 7.57 -15.45
CA ALA A 149 27.58 6.29 -15.40
C ALA A 149 26.41 6.25 -16.40
N TRP A 150 25.77 7.39 -16.64
CA TRP A 150 24.70 7.57 -17.62
C TRP A 150 25.20 7.97 -19.03
N GLY A 151 26.50 7.91 -19.29
CA GLY A 151 27.08 8.27 -20.60
C GLY A 151 27.00 9.75 -20.95
N VAL A 152 26.72 10.63 -19.98
CA VAL A 152 26.70 12.07 -20.19
C VAL A 152 28.14 12.59 -20.26
N GLY A 153 28.49 13.27 -21.36
CA GLY A 153 29.78 13.95 -21.50
C GLY A 153 29.95 15.03 -20.43
N VAL A 154 30.95 14.88 -19.56
CA VAL A 154 31.17 15.77 -18.40
C VAL A 154 32.22 16.85 -18.63
N ASP A 155 32.95 16.79 -19.74
CA ASP A 155 34.10 17.65 -20.00
C ASP A 155 33.65 19.09 -20.30
N GLY A 156 34.24 20.05 -19.60
CA GLY A 156 33.94 21.47 -19.75
C GLY A 156 32.60 21.94 -19.17
N LEU A 157 31.74 21.04 -18.69
CA LEU A 157 30.43 21.40 -18.14
C LEU A 157 30.52 22.06 -16.75
N ARG A 158 29.76 23.13 -16.57
CA ARG A 158 29.56 23.77 -15.26
C ARG A 158 28.55 22.97 -14.43
N LYS A 159 28.56 23.16 -13.10
CA LYS A 159 27.63 22.47 -12.19
C LYS A 159 26.16 22.56 -12.61
N PRO A 160 25.60 23.73 -13.02
CA PRO A 160 24.20 23.80 -13.45
C PRO A 160 23.90 23.00 -14.72
N GLU A 161 24.80 23.03 -15.71
CA GLU A 161 24.64 22.27 -16.96
C GLU A 161 24.70 20.77 -16.70
N LEU A 162 25.60 20.34 -15.81
CA LEU A 162 25.72 18.95 -15.38
C LEU A 162 24.43 18.47 -14.67
N ILE A 163 23.84 19.30 -13.82
CA ILE A 163 22.56 19.00 -13.16
C ILE A 163 21.44 18.83 -14.20
N THR A 164 21.34 19.74 -15.17
CA THR A 164 20.33 19.65 -16.23
C THR A 164 20.49 18.38 -17.05
N ARG A 165 21.71 18.06 -17.51
CA ARG A 165 21.97 16.85 -18.30
C ARG A 165 21.72 15.56 -17.52
N LEU A 166 22.10 15.53 -16.23
CA LEU A 166 21.81 14.39 -15.36
C LEU A 166 20.30 14.23 -15.14
N ALA A 167 19.57 15.33 -14.94
CA ALA A 167 18.12 15.31 -14.80
C ALA A 167 17.42 14.84 -16.08
N GLU A 168 17.91 15.25 -17.26
CA GLU A 168 17.42 14.77 -18.55
C GLU A 168 17.68 13.27 -18.75
N ALA A 169 18.88 12.80 -18.38
CA ALA A 169 19.22 11.37 -18.46
C ALA A 169 18.32 10.52 -17.55
N LEU A 170 18.12 10.96 -16.30
CA LEU A 170 17.28 10.26 -15.33
C LEU A 170 15.77 10.44 -15.57
N ALA A 171 15.35 11.42 -16.37
CA ALA A 171 13.95 11.56 -16.78
C ALA A 171 13.48 10.39 -17.65
N GLY A 172 14.40 9.67 -18.31
CA GLY A 172 14.13 8.45 -19.08
C GLY A 172 13.83 7.25 -18.18
N THR A 173 12.63 7.20 -17.62
CA THR A 173 12.20 6.19 -16.63
C THR A 173 12.40 4.75 -17.07
N GLN A 174 12.21 4.43 -18.35
CA GLN A 174 12.44 3.10 -18.92
C GLN A 174 13.92 2.70 -18.89
N GLY A 175 14.83 3.57 -19.34
CA GLY A 175 16.26 3.28 -19.30
C GLY A 175 16.79 3.14 -17.86
N VAL A 176 16.21 3.88 -16.92
CA VAL A 176 16.52 3.71 -15.50
C VAL A 176 15.99 2.37 -14.96
N ALA A 177 14.79 1.96 -15.36
CA ALA A 177 14.21 0.68 -14.95
C ALA A 177 15.04 -0.50 -15.46
N GLU A 178 15.56 -0.45 -16.69
CA GLU A 178 16.47 -1.46 -17.24
C GLU A 178 17.76 -1.58 -16.42
N VAL A 179 18.38 -0.45 -16.05
CA VAL A 179 19.57 -0.45 -15.20
C VAL A 179 19.26 -1.04 -13.82
N VAL A 180 18.11 -0.67 -13.22
CA VAL A 180 17.69 -1.23 -11.92
C VAL A 180 17.44 -2.73 -12.00
N ALA A 181 16.84 -3.21 -13.09
CA ALA A 181 16.60 -4.65 -13.32
C ALA A 181 17.90 -5.44 -13.46
N GLY A 182 18.97 -4.82 -13.99
CA GLY A 182 20.30 -5.42 -14.12
C GLY A 182 21.16 -5.41 -12.85
N LEU A 183 20.70 -4.79 -11.75
CA LEU A 183 21.47 -4.73 -10.51
C LEU A 183 21.53 -6.08 -9.77
N PRO A 184 22.64 -6.35 -9.05
CA PRO A 184 22.71 -7.47 -8.10
C PRO A 184 21.62 -7.40 -7.03
N ASP A 185 21.16 -8.56 -6.54
CA ASP A 185 20.11 -8.66 -5.50
C ASP A 185 20.40 -7.80 -4.26
N PRO A 186 21.62 -7.76 -3.69
CA PRO A 186 21.90 -6.91 -2.53
C PRO A 186 21.71 -5.41 -2.80
N ALA A 187 22.03 -4.96 -4.01
CA ALA A 187 21.85 -3.58 -4.43
C ALA A 187 20.36 -3.25 -4.63
N ARG A 188 19.57 -4.17 -5.20
CA ARG A 188 18.11 -4.01 -5.36
C ARG A 188 17.39 -3.95 -4.01
N VAL A 189 17.72 -4.84 -3.07
CA VAL A 189 17.17 -4.80 -1.70
C VAL A 189 17.53 -3.49 -1.00
N ARG A 190 18.76 -3.01 -1.17
CA ARG A 190 19.16 -1.73 -0.57
C ARG A 190 18.45 -0.54 -1.22
N LEU A 191 18.25 -0.57 -2.54
CA LEU A 191 17.49 0.46 -3.26
C LEU A 191 16.05 0.55 -2.74
N ASP A 192 15.41 -0.59 -2.53
CA ASP A 192 14.06 -0.68 -1.97
C ASP A 192 13.96 -0.13 -0.53
N GLN A 193 14.97 -0.42 0.32
CA GLN A 193 15.05 0.18 1.66
C GLN A 193 15.17 1.71 1.63
N LEU A 194 15.97 2.24 0.69
CA LEU A 194 16.13 3.69 0.53
C LEU A 194 14.83 4.33 0.01
N ARG A 195 14.09 3.62 -0.86
CA ARG A 195 12.80 4.05 -1.42
C ARG A 195 11.75 4.29 -0.35
N HIS A 196 11.64 3.39 0.63
CA HIS A 196 10.66 3.47 1.71
C HIS A 196 11.17 4.24 2.94
N GLY A 197 12.35 4.86 2.87
CA GLY A 197 12.93 5.59 4.00
C GLY A 197 13.31 4.69 5.19
N SER A 198 13.35 3.37 5.02
CA SER A 198 13.71 2.40 6.07
C SER A 198 15.23 2.31 6.28
N GLY A 199 15.95 3.40 5.99
CA GLY A 199 17.40 3.51 5.97
C GLY A 199 18.03 3.63 7.36
N VAL A 200 17.62 2.80 8.32
CA VAL A 200 18.50 2.52 9.45
C VAL A 200 19.70 1.78 8.86
N ASP A 201 20.88 2.39 8.91
CA ASP A 201 22.13 1.73 8.53
C ASP A 201 22.36 0.56 9.48
N PHE A 202 21.74 -0.58 9.21
CA PHE A 202 21.89 -1.79 9.98
C PHE A 202 23.27 -2.36 9.63
N TRP A 203 24.30 -1.86 10.33
CA TRP A 203 25.63 -2.44 10.39
C TRP A 203 25.61 -3.77 11.18
N GLY A 204 24.70 -4.67 10.82
CA GLY A 204 24.53 -5.99 11.43
C GLY A 204 25.47 -7.00 10.81
N TYR A 205 26.55 -7.33 11.52
CA TYR A 205 27.26 -8.63 11.53
C TYR A 205 27.01 -9.53 10.30
N GLY A 206 27.61 -9.22 9.15
CA GLY A 206 27.49 -10.12 7.99
C GLY A 206 28.04 -9.60 6.67
N SER A 207 28.12 -8.27 6.46
CA SER A 207 28.75 -7.73 5.25
C SER A 207 30.22 -8.13 5.22
N ARG A 208 30.58 -8.97 4.24
CA ARG A 208 31.98 -9.19 3.87
C ARG A 208 32.61 -7.81 3.64
N ALA A 209 33.77 -7.58 4.25
CA ALA A 209 34.54 -6.36 4.03
C ALA A 209 34.87 -6.24 2.53
N GLY A 210 34.07 -5.47 1.78
CA GLY A 210 34.20 -5.31 0.33
C GLY A 210 32.92 -4.91 -0.40
N GLU A 211 31.76 -5.43 -0.01
CA GLU A 211 30.47 -5.20 -0.69
C GLU A 211 29.69 -4.10 0.05
N ASN A 212 29.84 -2.85 -0.40
CA ASN A 212 29.00 -1.76 0.09
C ASN A 212 27.93 -1.47 -0.98
N PRO A 213 26.69 -1.96 -0.82
CA PRO A 213 25.64 -1.79 -1.83
C PRO A 213 25.37 -0.30 -2.13
N ASN A 214 25.59 0.60 -1.17
CA ASN A 214 25.47 2.04 -1.44
C ASN A 214 26.54 2.56 -2.41
N ARG A 215 27.76 1.98 -2.42
CA ARG A 215 28.80 2.34 -3.38
C ARG A 215 28.48 1.83 -4.78
N GLU A 216 27.90 0.64 -4.89
CA GLU A 216 27.45 0.09 -6.17
C GLU A 216 26.32 0.93 -6.77
N LEU A 217 25.33 1.29 -5.94
CA LEU A 217 24.25 2.19 -6.35
C LEU A 217 24.78 3.58 -6.75
N ALA A 218 25.79 4.10 -6.05
CA ALA A 218 26.41 5.38 -6.37
C ALA A 218 27.25 5.30 -7.66
N ALA A 219 27.96 4.20 -7.88
CA ALA A 219 28.73 3.95 -9.11
C ALA A 219 27.81 3.80 -10.33
N ALA A 220 26.62 3.23 -10.14
CA ALA A 220 25.54 3.21 -11.14
C ALA A 220 24.85 4.57 -11.32
N GLY A 221 25.20 5.59 -10.52
CA GLY A 221 24.58 6.92 -10.59
C GLY A 221 23.12 6.97 -10.16
N LEU A 222 22.67 5.99 -9.36
CA LEU A 222 21.27 5.85 -8.91
C LEU A 222 20.98 6.54 -7.58
N VAL A 223 22.01 6.71 -6.74
CA VAL A 223 21.91 7.42 -5.45
C VAL A 223 22.94 8.52 -5.37
N LEU A 224 22.59 9.60 -4.67
CA LEU A 224 23.47 10.74 -4.49
C LEU A 224 23.78 10.93 -3.00
N ARG A 225 25.01 11.34 -2.70
CA ARG A 225 25.44 11.58 -1.33
C ARG A 225 25.27 13.06 -0.98
N VAL A 226 24.39 13.35 -0.02
CA VAL A 226 24.13 14.71 0.48
C VAL A 226 24.36 14.73 1.98
N ASN A 227 25.24 15.61 2.46
CA ASN A 227 25.53 15.77 3.90
C ASN A 227 25.80 14.45 4.63
N SER A 228 26.64 13.59 4.04
CA SER A 228 26.97 12.24 4.53
C SER A 228 25.83 11.21 4.54
N ARG A 229 24.63 11.55 4.05
CA ARG A 229 23.51 10.63 3.86
C ARG A 229 23.32 10.27 2.40
N TRP A 230 22.82 9.06 2.15
CA TRP A 230 22.43 8.62 0.82
C TRP A 230 20.99 9.03 0.56
N GLU A 231 20.76 9.78 -0.51
CA GLU A 231 19.43 10.17 -0.96
C GLU A 231 19.13 9.51 -2.31
N LEU A 232 17.93 8.95 -2.42
CA LEU A 232 17.39 8.39 -3.65
C LEU A 232 16.59 9.47 -4.39
N PRO A 233 16.96 9.84 -5.62
CA PRO A 233 16.16 10.75 -6.43
C PRO A 233 14.79 10.16 -6.78
N ARG A 234 13.78 11.03 -6.87
CA ARG A 234 12.41 10.64 -7.22
C ARG A 234 12.32 9.87 -8.53
N GLU A 235 13.09 10.28 -9.53
CA GLU A 235 13.11 9.65 -10.86
C GLU A 235 13.56 8.18 -10.78
N VAL A 236 14.53 7.89 -9.91
CA VAL A 236 15.04 6.53 -9.68
C VAL A 236 14.05 5.70 -8.88
N ALA A 237 13.39 6.30 -7.88
CA ALA A 237 12.34 5.62 -7.12
C ALA A 237 11.18 5.16 -8.03
N VAL A 238 10.71 6.03 -8.92
CA VAL A 238 9.68 5.71 -9.91
C VAL A 238 10.16 4.59 -10.86
N ALA A 239 11.40 4.69 -11.35
CA ALA A 239 11.95 3.67 -12.24
C ALA A 239 12.13 2.30 -11.55
N ALA A 240 12.54 2.28 -10.29
CA ALA A 240 12.63 1.05 -9.50
C ALA A 240 11.25 0.43 -9.26
N TRP A 241 10.25 1.27 -8.95
CA TRP A 241 8.86 0.84 -8.83
C TRP A 241 8.31 0.24 -10.14
N LEU A 242 8.71 0.79 -11.30
CA LEU A 242 8.38 0.24 -12.61
C LEU A 242 9.08 -1.10 -12.88
N ALA A 243 10.37 -1.21 -12.54
CA ALA A 243 11.19 -2.40 -12.81
C ALA A 243 10.70 -3.65 -12.05
N GLU A 244 10.07 -3.47 -10.89
CA GLU A 244 9.51 -4.56 -10.07
C GLU A 244 8.14 -5.05 -10.56
N ARG A 245 7.50 -4.34 -11.49
CA ARG A 245 6.11 -4.60 -11.90
C ARG A 245 6.03 -5.06 -13.33
N ASP A 246 5.13 -6.02 -13.56
CA ASP A 246 4.61 -6.28 -14.90
C ASP A 246 3.68 -5.13 -15.29
N LEU A 247 4.11 -4.26 -16.21
CA LEU A 247 3.38 -3.03 -16.56
C LEU A 247 2.22 -3.26 -17.53
N ALA A 248 1.98 -4.51 -17.96
CA ALA A 248 0.85 -4.82 -18.82
C ALA A 248 -0.48 -4.56 -18.09
N LEU A 249 -1.30 -3.67 -18.66
CA LEU A 249 -2.71 -3.52 -18.29
C LEU A 249 -3.46 -4.74 -18.84
N THR A 250 -3.99 -5.55 -17.94
CA THR A 250 -4.63 -6.82 -18.28
C THR A 250 -6.15 -6.70 -18.46
N GLY A 251 -6.71 -5.55 -18.09
CA GLY A 251 -8.15 -5.36 -17.96
C GLY A 251 -8.70 -5.95 -16.67
N PRO A 252 -10.03 -5.81 -16.45
CA PRO A 252 -10.69 -6.42 -15.31
C PRO A 252 -10.53 -7.96 -15.38
N PRO A 253 -10.36 -8.64 -14.24
CA PRO A 253 -10.28 -10.09 -14.23
C PRO A 253 -11.58 -10.68 -14.79
N ASP A 254 -11.47 -11.44 -15.88
CA ASP A 254 -12.58 -12.19 -16.44
C ASP A 254 -12.80 -13.43 -15.57
N PHE A 255 -13.77 -13.35 -14.66
CA PHE A 255 -14.25 -14.52 -13.95
C PHE A 255 -15.34 -15.16 -14.79
N PRO A 256 -15.21 -16.46 -15.16
CA PRO A 256 -16.30 -17.14 -15.83
C PRO A 256 -17.53 -17.04 -14.94
N GLN A 257 -18.54 -16.31 -15.41
CA GLN A 257 -19.80 -16.24 -14.69
C GLN A 257 -20.33 -17.66 -14.57
N PRO A 258 -20.63 -18.14 -13.35
CA PRO A 258 -21.25 -19.44 -13.20
C PRO A 258 -22.53 -19.41 -14.03
N ALA A 259 -22.63 -20.30 -15.01
CA ALA A 259 -23.84 -20.48 -15.79
C ALA A 259 -24.95 -20.84 -14.82
N THR A 260 -25.75 -19.84 -14.43
CA THR A 260 -26.83 -20.02 -13.47
C THR A 260 -28.00 -20.57 -14.26
N ALA A 261 -28.15 -21.90 -14.25
CA ALA A 261 -29.37 -22.50 -14.75
C ALA A 261 -30.55 -21.95 -13.94
N PRO A 262 -31.67 -21.55 -14.55
CA PRO A 262 -32.84 -21.01 -13.84
C PRO A 262 -33.36 -21.91 -12.70
N THR A 263 -33.12 -23.21 -12.81
CA THR A 263 -33.43 -24.22 -11.80
C THR A 263 -32.58 -24.08 -10.53
N ASP A 264 -31.32 -23.68 -10.67
CA ASP A 264 -30.39 -23.56 -9.55
C ASP A 264 -30.66 -22.28 -8.75
N THR A 265 -31.03 -21.19 -9.45
CA THR A 265 -31.49 -19.95 -8.82
C THR A 265 -32.82 -20.14 -8.08
N LEU A 266 -33.74 -20.91 -8.64
CA LEU A 266 -35.00 -21.24 -7.96
C LEU A 266 -34.76 -22.08 -6.70
N ALA A 267 -33.92 -23.12 -6.79
CA ALA A 267 -33.59 -23.98 -5.66
C ALA A 267 -32.87 -23.20 -4.54
N ALA A 268 -31.93 -22.33 -4.88
CA ALA A 268 -31.24 -21.46 -3.92
C ALA A 268 -32.19 -20.44 -3.27
N ALA A 269 -33.09 -19.83 -4.05
CA ALA A 269 -34.10 -18.91 -3.53
C ALA A 269 -35.09 -19.63 -2.59
N GLN A 270 -35.54 -20.83 -2.96
CA GLN A 270 -36.40 -21.66 -2.12
C GLN A 270 -35.71 -22.06 -0.81
N ALA A 271 -34.42 -22.43 -0.86
CA ALA A 271 -33.64 -22.73 0.33
C ALA A 271 -33.52 -21.52 1.26
N ALA A 272 -33.21 -20.33 0.72
CA ALA A 272 -33.14 -19.10 1.50
C ALA A 272 -34.49 -18.71 2.13
N VAL A 273 -35.60 -18.89 1.40
CA VAL A 273 -36.95 -18.66 1.93
C VAL A 273 -37.28 -19.65 3.04
N HIS A 274 -36.96 -20.94 2.89
CA HIS A 274 -37.17 -21.93 3.94
C HIS A 274 -36.34 -21.64 5.20
N GLU A 275 -35.10 -21.19 5.03
CA GLU A 275 -34.22 -20.83 6.15
C GLU A 275 -34.75 -19.58 6.89
N ALA A 276 -35.21 -18.57 6.15
CA ALA A 276 -35.85 -17.38 6.73
C ALA A 276 -37.14 -17.74 7.47
N LEU A 277 -38.00 -18.58 6.88
CA LEU A 277 -39.22 -19.06 7.54
C LEU A 277 -38.89 -19.83 8.82
N ARG A 278 -37.88 -20.70 8.78
CA ARG A 278 -37.42 -21.46 9.94
C ARG A 278 -36.94 -20.53 11.06
N ALA A 279 -36.15 -19.52 10.72
CA ALA A 279 -35.67 -18.53 11.68
C ALA A 279 -36.84 -17.76 12.32
N VAL A 280 -37.80 -17.32 11.52
CA VAL A 280 -39.01 -16.61 12.02
C VAL A 280 -39.85 -17.52 12.91
N THR A 281 -40.09 -18.78 12.51
CA THR A 281 -40.85 -19.73 13.34
C THR A 281 -40.14 -20.02 14.65
N SER A 282 -38.82 -20.20 14.65
CA SER A 282 -38.05 -20.40 15.88
C SER A 282 -38.16 -19.20 16.83
N VAL A 283 -38.12 -17.97 16.30
CA VAL A 283 -38.31 -16.75 17.11
C VAL A 283 -39.73 -16.68 17.69
N LEU A 284 -40.75 -17.06 16.92
CA LEU A 284 -42.14 -17.07 17.39
C LEU A 284 -42.40 -18.16 18.43
N ASP A 285 -41.80 -19.35 18.27
CA ASP A 285 -41.89 -20.45 19.23
C ASP A 285 -41.19 -20.08 20.54
N GLU A 286 -40.01 -19.46 20.47
CA GLU A 286 -39.29 -18.96 21.64
C GLU A 286 -40.08 -17.84 22.35
N ALA A 287 -40.66 -16.90 21.59
CA ALA A 287 -41.51 -15.84 22.14
C ALA A 287 -42.80 -16.37 22.77
N ARG A 288 -43.28 -17.55 22.35
CA ARG A 288 -44.43 -18.22 22.94
C ARG A 288 -44.07 -18.93 24.25
N SER A 289 -42.90 -19.55 24.35
CA SER A 289 -42.43 -20.20 25.59
C SER A 289 -41.90 -19.20 26.62
N ALA A 290 -41.33 -18.09 26.17
CA ALA A 290 -40.81 -17.00 27.00
C ALA A 290 -41.29 -15.66 26.42
N PRO A 291 -42.40 -15.10 26.93
CA PRO A 291 -42.96 -13.85 26.43
C PRO A 291 -41.93 -12.72 26.46
N ILE A 292 -41.62 -12.16 25.30
CA ILE A 292 -40.73 -11.01 25.12
C ILE A 292 -41.25 -9.85 25.97
N ALA A 293 -40.49 -9.41 26.97
CA ALA A 293 -40.98 -8.42 27.91
C ALA A 293 -41.06 -7.04 27.25
N ALA A 294 -42.27 -6.53 27.07
CA ALA A 294 -42.49 -5.20 26.52
C ALA A 294 -41.96 -4.13 27.49
N LEU A 295 -40.96 -3.36 27.07
CA LEU A 295 -40.52 -2.19 27.83
C LEU A 295 -41.60 -1.10 27.81
N LYS A 296 -41.66 -0.29 28.88
CA LYS A 296 -42.61 0.82 29.07
C LYS A 296 -42.60 1.90 27.97
N LYS A 297 -41.67 1.83 27.00
CA LYS A 297 -41.54 2.67 25.80
C LYS A 297 -41.74 1.91 24.47
N GLY A 298 -42.23 0.67 24.48
CA GLY A 298 -42.58 -0.09 23.27
C GLY A 298 -41.40 -0.66 22.49
N GLY A 299 -40.40 -1.25 23.16
CA GLY A 299 -39.24 -1.86 22.49
C GLY A 299 -38.69 -3.10 23.20
N VAL A 300 -37.83 -3.85 22.51
CA VAL A 300 -37.13 -5.05 23.01
C VAL A 300 -35.82 -4.66 23.70
N GLY A 301 -35.62 -5.13 24.93
CA GLY A 301 -34.50 -4.75 25.78
C GLY A 301 -33.13 -5.31 25.32
N PRO A 302 -32.00 -4.68 25.72
CA PRO A 302 -30.65 -5.09 25.32
C PRO A 302 -30.22 -6.50 25.79
N ARG A 303 -30.95 -7.07 26.77
CA ARG A 303 -30.74 -8.46 27.24
C ARG A 303 -31.40 -9.47 26.31
N GLU A 304 -32.56 -9.14 25.74
CA GLU A 304 -33.28 -10.02 24.83
C GLU A 304 -32.64 -10.05 23.43
N ARG A 305 -32.01 -8.94 23.00
CA ARG A 305 -31.20 -8.91 21.76
C ARG A 305 -29.97 -9.82 21.78
N ARG A 306 -29.47 -10.20 22.96
CA ARG A 306 -28.31 -11.10 23.11
C ARG A 306 -28.71 -12.57 23.25
N GLY A 307 -29.96 -12.85 23.62
CA GLY A 307 -30.47 -14.22 23.73
C GLY A 307 -30.76 -14.86 22.38
N SER A 308 -31.17 -14.06 21.39
CA SER A 308 -31.43 -14.51 20.01
C SER A 308 -30.19 -14.87 19.20
N ASP A 309 -28.98 -14.48 19.65
CA ASP A 309 -27.71 -14.86 19.01
C ASP A 309 -27.24 -16.28 19.39
N GLY A 310 -27.93 -16.96 20.31
CA GLY A 310 -27.49 -18.22 20.93
C GLY A 310 -28.03 -19.51 20.31
N SER A 311 -28.94 -19.45 19.32
CA SER A 311 -29.59 -20.62 18.73
C SER A 311 -29.49 -20.58 17.20
N GLY A 312 -28.42 -21.17 16.68
CA GLY A 312 -28.25 -21.40 15.24
C GLY A 312 -27.30 -20.43 14.55
N ALA A 313 -26.06 -20.31 15.03
CA ALA A 313 -24.97 -19.84 14.19
C ALA A 313 -24.75 -20.85 13.06
N VAL A 314 -25.28 -20.55 11.88
CA VAL A 314 -24.85 -21.21 10.63
C VAL A 314 -23.42 -20.76 10.38
N GLU A 315 -22.48 -21.59 10.83
CA GLU A 315 -21.06 -21.50 10.48
C GLU A 315 -20.93 -21.81 8.98
N ILE A 316 -21.04 -20.78 8.14
CA ILE A 316 -20.60 -20.86 6.74
C ILE A 316 -19.08 -20.97 6.78
N ARG A 317 -18.57 -22.20 6.70
CA ARG A 317 -17.15 -22.47 6.47
C ARG A 317 -16.80 -22.15 5.02
N PRO A 318 -15.93 -21.15 4.74
CA PRO A 318 -15.29 -21.04 3.44
C PRO A 318 -14.08 -21.98 3.45
N GLY A 319 -14.24 -23.15 2.82
CA GLY A 319 -13.11 -23.98 2.46
C GLY A 319 -12.36 -23.37 1.29
N TYR A 320 -11.32 -22.58 1.56
CA TYR A 320 -10.24 -22.38 0.58
C TYR A 320 -8.91 -22.11 1.30
N ARG A 321 -8.00 -23.09 1.22
CA ARG A 321 -6.56 -22.88 1.39
C ARG A 321 -6.06 -22.19 0.13
N ASP A 322 -5.35 -21.07 0.25
CA ASP A 322 -3.88 -21.06 0.17
C ASP A 322 -3.35 -19.65 -0.17
N ARG A 323 -2.11 -19.43 0.30
CA ARG A 323 -1.08 -18.46 -0.11
C ARG A 323 -1.24 -16.96 0.20
N HIS A 324 -0.33 -16.55 1.10
CA HIS A 324 0.18 -15.21 1.35
C HIS A 324 0.10 -14.25 0.17
N VAL A 325 -0.67 -13.17 0.36
CA VAL A 325 -0.39 -11.86 -0.24
C VAL A 325 -0.10 -10.91 0.93
N SER A 326 1.18 -10.66 1.18
CA SER A 326 1.64 -9.44 1.83
C SER A 326 1.27 -8.25 0.94
N GLY A 327 0.87 -7.08 1.40
CA GLY A 327 0.60 -6.57 2.73
C GLY A 327 0.11 -5.14 2.52
N VAL A 328 -0.87 -4.71 3.31
CA VAL A 328 -1.12 -3.28 3.55
C VAL A 328 -1.44 -3.19 5.04
N ALA A 329 -0.39 -3.10 5.83
CA ALA A 329 -0.49 -2.91 7.27
C ALA A 329 -0.63 -1.41 7.54
N TRP A 330 -1.86 -0.94 7.72
CA TRP A 330 -2.10 0.37 8.31
C TRP A 330 -1.99 0.23 9.83
N SER A 331 -0.95 0.82 10.42
CA SER A 331 -0.83 0.91 11.87
C SER A 331 -1.90 1.86 12.40
N LYS A 332 -2.76 1.37 13.29
CA LYS A 332 -3.63 2.19 14.12
C LYS A 332 -2.80 2.71 15.28
N GLU A 333 -2.35 3.96 15.20
CA GLU A 333 -1.94 4.69 16.38
C GLU A 333 -2.42 6.14 16.26
N GLU A 334 -2.89 6.68 17.40
CA GLU A 334 -3.48 8.01 17.60
C GLU A 334 -4.99 8.16 17.42
N ALA A 335 -5.73 7.66 18.43
CA ALA A 335 -6.87 8.38 18.98
C ALA A 335 -7.11 7.92 20.43
N ALA A 336 -6.50 8.62 21.39
CA ALA A 336 -7.00 8.66 22.76
C ALA A 336 -6.82 10.08 23.30
N GLU A 337 -7.96 10.60 23.73
CA GLU A 337 -8.29 11.97 24.04
C GLU A 337 -7.51 12.57 25.22
N GLY A 338 -7.49 13.90 25.23
CA GLY A 338 -6.99 14.70 26.32
C GLY A 338 -7.76 14.48 27.61
N GLN A 339 -7.01 14.36 28.70
CA GLN A 339 -7.49 14.55 30.06
C GLN A 339 -6.86 15.80 30.65
N VAL A 340 -7.75 16.69 31.09
CA VAL A 340 -7.48 17.89 31.88
C VAL A 340 -6.76 17.51 33.17
N TYR A 341 -5.54 18.01 33.35
CA TYR A 341 -4.77 17.86 34.59
C TYR A 341 -4.90 19.13 35.44
N HIS A 342 -5.62 19.03 36.57
CA HIS A 342 -5.46 19.93 37.70
C HIS A 342 -4.25 19.45 38.51
N GLY A 343 -3.22 20.29 38.63
CA GLY A 343 -2.07 20.01 39.50
C GLY A 343 -2.46 20.04 40.99
N PRO A 344 -1.60 19.45 41.83
CA PRO A 344 -1.03 20.28 42.88
C PRO A 344 0.49 20.18 43.00
N SER A 345 0.98 21.18 43.71
CA SER A 345 2.35 21.63 43.91
C SER A 345 3.17 20.76 44.86
N ARG A 346 4.50 20.84 44.65
CA ARG A 346 5.61 20.76 45.62
C ARG A 346 6.08 19.39 46.15
N ALA A 347 7.32 19.10 45.73
CA ALA A 347 8.52 18.97 46.56
C ALA A 347 9.19 17.57 46.57
N GLU A 348 10.53 17.64 46.41
CA GLU A 348 11.57 16.65 46.78
C GLU A 348 12.04 15.64 45.72
N ASP A 349 13.25 15.91 45.22
CA ASP A 349 14.32 14.99 44.81
C ASP A 349 15.31 14.96 46.02
N PRO A 350 16.17 13.94 46.32
CA PRO A 350 16.64 12.85 45.45
C PRO A 350 16.93 11.45 46.07
N ALA A 351 17.23 10.50 45.17
CA ALA A 351 18.11 9.32 45.33
C ALA A 351 17.66 8.03 46.09
N VAL A 352 18.06 6.91 45.46
CA VAL A 352 18.26 5.52 45.96
C VAL A 352 17.12 4.49 45.77
N ALA A 353 17.38 3.51 44.88
CA ALA A 353 17.21 2.04 45.03
C ALA A 353 16.82 1.40 43.66
N VAL A 354 17.73 0.88 42.83
CA VAL A 354 18.42 -0.43 42.89
C VAL A 354 17.49 -1.67 42.82
N ARG A 355 17.63 -2.41 41.71
CA ARG A 355 17.47 -3.88 41.50
C ARG A 355 16.06 -4.50 41.58
N ARG A 356 15.60 -5.09 40.46
CA ARG A 356 15.71 -6.53 40.06
C ARG A 356 14.61 -6.89 39.05
N TYR A 357 14.95 -7.66 38.03
CA TYR A 357 14.25 -8.85 37.48
C TYR A 357 15.01 -9.25 36.19
N THR A 358 16.10 -10.01 36.33
CA THR A 358 16.21 -11.46 36.07
C THR A 358 16.02 -11.88 34.61
N ALA A 359 17.14 -12.16 33.95
CA ALA A 359 17.24 -13.16 32.89
C ALA A 359 17.29 -14.56 33.51
N PRO A 360 16.84 -15.62 32.82
CA PRO A 360 17.32 -16.98 33.04
C PRO A 360 18.53 -17.27 32.14
N SER A 361 19.57 -17.80 32.78
CA SER A 361 20.84 -18.18 32.19
C SER A 361 20.81 -19.63 31.69
N SER A 362 21.60 -19.86 30.64
CA SER A 362 22.11 -21.11 30.09
C SER A 362 22.58 -22.16 31.12
N ARG A 363 22.56 -23.46 30.75
CA ARG A 363 23.77 -24.26 30.45
C ARG A 363 23.52 -25.75 30.16
N LEU A 364 24.21 -26.20 29.09
CA LEU A 364 24.91 -27.47 28.83
C LEU A 364 24.19 -28.82 29.00
N VAL A 365 24.28 -29.67 27.97
CA VAL A 365 25.22 -30.81 27.90
C VAL A 365 25.58 -31.12 26.43
N ARG A 366 26.89 -31.15 26.13
CA ARG A 366 27.51 -31.78 24.96
C ARG A 366 27.42 -33.31 25.11
N ARG A 367 27.06 -34.04 24.04
CA ARG A 367 27.59 -35.39 23.83
C ARG A 367 28.09 -35.52 22.39
N VAL A 368 29.41 -35.61 22.30
CA VAL A 368 30.18 -36.09 21.16
C VAL A 368 30.10 -37.61 21.23
N ASP A 369 29.73 -38.28 20.13
CA ASP A 369 30.08 -39.69 19.94
C ASP A 369 30.87 -39.83 18.65
N GLN A 370 32.17 -40.09 18.83
CA GLN A 370 33.11 -40.50 17.81
C GLN A 370 33.03 -42.03 17.75
N ASN A 371 32.55 -42.61 16.65
CA ASN A 371 32.77 -44.02 16.41
C ASN A 371 33.91 -44.19 15.38
N ARG A 372 35.03 -44.72 15.88
CA ARG A 372 36.27 -44.99 15.14
C ARG A 372 36.24 -46.39 14.49
N PRO A 373 37.14 -46.67 13.53
CA PRO A 373 37.08 -47.82 12.62
C PRO A 373 37.80 -49.07 13.15
N GLY A 374 37.43 -50.23 12.60
CA GLY A 374 38.04 -51.52 12.93
C GLY A 374 37.95 -52.58 11.81
N ARG A 375 38.88 -52.49 10.86
CA ARG A 375 39.74 -53.57 10.31
C ARG A 375 39.18 -54.97 9.94
N ARG A 376 39.66 -55.40 8.73
CA ARG A 376 39.84 -56.77 8.15
C ARG A 376 38.67 -57.24 7.26
N ARG A 377 38.87 -57.84 6.08
CA ARG A 377 40.00 -58.61 5.52
C ARG A 377 40.17 -58.41 4.00
N ARG A 378 41.40 -58.72 3.56
CA ARG A 378 41.79 -59.24 2.23
C ARG A 378 40.96 -60.46 1.84
N ASP A 379 40.65 -60.58 0.55
CA ASP A 379 40.83 -61.75 -0.35
C ASP A 379 40.50 -61.26 -1.78
N THR A 380 41.48 -61.04 -2.65
CA THR A 380 42.05 -61.94 -3.69
C THR A 380 41.13 -62.26 -4.88
N LEU A 381 41.73 -62.13 -6.08
CA LEU A 381 41.34 -62.59 -7.42
C LEU A 381 40.23 -61.77 -8.10
N GLY A 382 40.33 -61.32 -9.36
CA GLY A 382 41.27 -61.61 -10.43
C GLY A 382 40.48 -61.69 -11.75
N ARG A 383 41.08 -61.10 -12.81
CA ARG A 383 40.65 -61.00 -14.21
C ARG A 383 39.73 -59.83 -14.58
#